data_AF-A0A7V0R569-F1
#
_entry.id   AF-A0A7V0R569-F1
#
_cell.length_a   1.000
_cell.length_b   1.000
_cell.length_c   1.000
_cell.angle_alpha   90.00
_cell.angle_beta   90.00
_cell.angle_gamma   90.00
#
_symmetry.space_group_name_H-M   'P 1'
#
loop_
_entity.id
_entity.type
_entity.pdbx_description
1 polymer ?
#
loop_
_entity_poly.entity_id
_entity_poly.type
_entity_poly.pdbx_seq_one_letter_code
_entity_poly.pdbx_strand_id
1 'polypeptide(L)'
;FLINYHDTFGFRGYGRDARPRNEFLYEIRQNGVLIIKGETGIGLGDIRLTLKKPLVSENGFNLALKGDLELPTGNAEKGYGNGRVDAGISVLLDKNFGDSVMTYWNFGAVFPGDVSGYQKIDLKNFVYGGAAIEVDAGRNFSVLTQIQVQSSIYPETDLKAVDRPGYLLAFGGRYDTGDDVFELSLTEDVNESAAPDFIINLSYKRRL
;
A
#
# COMPACT_ATOMS: atom_id res chain seq x y z
N PHE A 1 -20.59 8.48 -8.18
CA PHE A 1 -19.21 8.59 -8.67
C PHE A 1 -18.56 7.22 -8.79
N LEU A 2 -18.33 6.49 -7.70
CA LEU A 2 -17.69 5.16 -7.74
C LEU A 2 -18.48 4.11 -8.55
N ILE A 3 -19.81 4.12 -8.46
CA ILE A 3 -20.67 3.23 -9.29
C ILE A 3 -20.42 3.51 -10.79
N ASN A 4 -20.48 4.79 -11.20
CA ASN A 4 -20.21 5.19 -12.58
C ASN A 4 -18.76 4.90 -13.02
N TYR A 5 -17.75 5.00 -12.15
CA TYR A 5 -16.36 4.61 -12.45
C TYR A 5 -16.32 3.12 -12.81
N HIS A 6 -16.95 2.27 -11.99
CA HIS A 6 -16.97 0.82 -12.20
C HIS A 6 -17.74 0.47 -13.49
N ASP A 7 -18.88 1.12 -13.73
CA ASP A 7 -19.66 0.93 -14.96
C ASP A 7 -18.91 1.38 -16.22
N THR A 8 -18.11 2.46 -16.13
CA THR A 8 -17.38 3.02 -17.28
C THR A 8 -16.20 2.14 -17.69
N PHE A 9 -15.50 1.56 -16.71
CA PHE A 9 -14.29 0.76 -16.95
C PHE A 9 -14.53 -0.76 -16.85
N GLY A 10 -15.76 -1.19 -16.55
CA GLY A 10 -16.15 -2.60 -16.49
C GLY A 10 -15.76 -3.34 -15.21
N PHE A 11 -15.46 -2.61 -14.13
CA PHE A 11 -15.15 -3.19 -12.83
C PHE A 11 -16.42 -3.60 -12.08
N ARG A 12 -16.33 -4.57 -11.16
CA ARG A 12 -17.50 -5.01 -10.38
C ARG A 12 -17.85 -4.00 -9.29
N GLY A 13 -19.14 -3.72 -9.07
CA GLY A 13 -19.61 -2.75 -8.06
C GLY A 13 -19.53 -3.20 -6.58
N TYR A 14 -19.07 -4.42 -6.29
CA TYR A 14 -18.87 -4.98 -4.94
C TYR A 14 -20.07 -4.86 -3.97
N GLY A 15 -21.30 -4.97 -4.48
CA GLY A 15 -22.52 -4.90 -3.66
C GLY A 15 -22.84 -3.49 -3.11
N ARG A 16 -22.21 -2.44 -3.65
CA ARG A 16 -22.41 -1.04 -3.22
C ARG A 16 -23.82 -0.51 -3.47
N ASP A 17 -24.56 -1.10 -4.40
CA ASP A 17 -25.94 -0.73 -4.67
C ASP A 17 -26.85 -0.98 -3.45
N ALA A 18 -26.43 -1.84 -2.52
CA ALA A 18 -27.14 -2.14 -1.28
C ALA A 18 -26.71 -1.29 -0.08
N ARG A 19 -25.78 -0.33 -0.24
CA ARG A 19 -25.25 0.50 0.86
C ARG A 19 -25.86 1.92 0.85
N PRO A 20 -25.96 2.58 2.03
CA PRO A 20 -26.40 3.98 2.11
C PRO A 20 -25.52 4.90 1.25
N ARG A 21 -26.15 5.90 0.62
CA ARG A 21 -25.44 6.86 -0.24
C ARG A 21 -24.88 8.00 0.60
N ASN A 22 -23.62 8.36 0.36
CA ASN A 22 -22.93 9.48 1.01
C ASN A 22 -22.83 9.37 2.55
N GLU A 23 -22.83 8.14 3.08
CA GLU A 23 -22.59 7.89 4.50
C GLU A 23 -21.32 7.06 4.68
N PHE A 24 -20.53 7.40 5.70
CA PHE A 24 -19.39 6.60 6.11
C PHE A 24 -19.86 5.53 7.09
N LEU A 25 -19.97 4.30 6.60
CA LEU A 25 -20.27 3.13 7.42
C LEU A 25 -19.15 2.11 7.24
N TYR A 26 -18.26 2.03 8.23
CA TYR A 26 -17.23 1.02 8.31
C TYR A 26 -17.32 0.32 9.67
N GLU A 27 -17.97 -0.82 9.70
CA GLU A 27 -18.19 -1.57 10.94
C GLU A 27 -17.92 -3.05 10.69
N ILE A 28 -17.08 -3.63 11.54
CA ILE A 28 -16.81 -5.07 11.55
C ILE A 28 -17.32 -5.62 12.87
N ARG A 29 -18.22 -6.61 12.78
CA ARG A 29 -18.71 -7.37 13.93
C ARG A 29 -18.40 -8.84 13.77
N GLN A 30 -18.03 -9.48 14.86
CA GLN A 30 -17.90 -10.93 14.96
C GLN A 30 -18.88 -11.42 16.03
N ASN A 31 -19.79 -12.33 15.69
CA ASN A 31 -20.81 -12.85 16.60
C ASN A 31 -21.62 -11.75 17.33
N GLY A 32 -21.92 -10.64 16.64
CA GLY A 32 -22.65 -9.49 17.18
C GLY A 32 -21.79 -8.50 17.99
N VAL A 33 -20.55 -8.86 18.35
CA VAL A 33 -19.61 -8.00 19.07
C VAL A 33 -18.91 -7.06 18.10
N LEU A 34 -18.84 -5.78 18.45
CA LEU A 34 -18.11 -4.77 17.67
C LEU A 34 -16.61 -5.01 17.77
N ILE A 35 -15.96 -5.19 16.62
CA ILE A 35 -14.52 -5.41 16.49
C ILE A 35 -13.83 -4.12 16.07
N ILE A 36 -14.28 -3.52 14.97
CA ILE A 36 -13.78 -2.25 14.44
C ILE A 36 -14.98 -1.37 14.10
N LYS A 37 -14.88 -0.08 14.46
CA LYS A 37 -15.76 0.97 13.96
C LYS A 37 -14.90 2.10 13.43
N GLY A 38 -14.99 2.34 12.13
CA GLY A 38 -14.40 3.53 11.55
C GLY A 38 -15.18 4.77 12.00
N GLU A 39 -14.46 5.85 12.30
CA GLU A 39 -15.03 7.17 12.48
C GLU A 39 -14.48 8.11 11.41
N THR A 40 -15.31 9.02 10.91
CA THR A 40 -14.81 10.14 10.08
C THR A 40 -14.05 11.10 10.97
N GLY A 41 -12.83 11.49 10.57
CA GLY A 41 -12.08 12.49 11.31
C GLY A 41 -10.64 12.61 10.82
N ILE A 42 -9.90 13.49 11.49
CA ILE A 42 -8.46 13.65 11.29
C ILE A 42 -7.77 13.19 12.56
N GLY A 43 -6.75 12.34 12.40
CA GLY A 43 -5.96 11.81 13.50
C GLY A 43 -4.53 11.54 13.05
N LEU A 44 -3.63 11.49 14.04
CA LEU A 44 -2.25 11.05 13.81
C LEU A 44 -2.24 9.54 13.70
N GLY A 45 -1.60 9.05 12.63
CA GLY A 45 -1.30 7.63 12.48
C GLY A 45 -0.14 7.17 13.36
N ASP A 46 0.22 5.90 13.22
CA ASP A 46 1.44 5.36 13.80
C ASP A 46 2.70 5.98 13.17
N ILE A 47 3.72 6.21 14.00
CA ILE A 47 5.01 6.74 13.56
C ILE A 47 5.92 5.58 13.18
N ARG A 48 6.48 5.64 11.97
CA ARG A 48 7.42 4.64 11.47
C ARG A 48 8.85 5.16 11.42
N LEU A 49 9.77 4.34 11.91
CA LEU A 49 11.21 4.51 11.79
C LEU A 49 11.75 3.49 10.80
N THR A 50 12.53 3.95 9.83
CA THR A 50 13.10 3.10 8.78
C THR A 50 14.61 3.27 8.73
N LEU A 51 15.34 2.17 8.68
CA LEU A 51 16.78 2.13 8.43
C LEU A 51 17.04 1.39 7.12
N LYS A 52 17.76 2.02 6.19
CA LYS A 52 18.19 1.41 4.93
C LYS A 52 19.71 1.31 4.88
N LYS A 53 20.24 0.11 4.61
CA LYS A 53 21.66 -0.17 4.46
C LYS A 53 21.96 -0.67 3.04
N PRO A 54 22.67 0.10 2.19
CA PRO A 54 23.16 -0.41 0.92
C PRO A 54 24.18 -1.53 1.17
N LEU A 55 24.08 -2.60 0.40
CA LEU A 55 24.98 -3.76 0.43
C LEU A 55 25.85 -3.82 -0.82
N VAL A 56 25.27 -3.54 -1.98
CA VAL A 56 25.95 -3.52 -3.28
C VAL A 56 25.48 -2.27 -4.04
N SER A 57 26.41 -1.63 -4.75
CA SER A 57 26.14 -0.49 -5.62
C SER A 57 27.19 -0.47 -6.73
N GLU A 58 26.95 -1.24 -7.79
CA GLU A 58 27.92 -1.42 -8.87
C GLU A 58 27.22 -1.50 -10.23
N ASN A 59 27.77 -0.82 -11.25
CA ASN A 59 27.32 -0.92 -12.65
C ASN A 59 25.80 -0.76 -12.85
N GLY A 60 25.18 0.20 -12.15
CA GLY A 60 23.74 0.44 -12.22
C GLY A 60 22.90 -0.66 -11.56
N PHE A 61 23.50 -1.53 -10.74
CA PHE A 61 22.81 -2.48 -9.88
C PHE A 61 23.00 -2.07 -8.42
N ASN A 62 21.89 -1.93 -7.70
CA ASN A 62 21.89 -1.63 -6.29
C ASN A 62 21.12 -2.68 -5.52
N LEU A 63 21.67 -3.08 -4.37
CA LEU A 63 21.05 -3.99 -3.42
C LEU A 63 21.11 -3.36 -2.03
N ALA A 64 19.99 -3.31 -1.33
CA ALA A 64 19.93 -2.79 0.02
C ALA A 64 19.05 -3.67 0.92
N LEU A 65 19.36 -3.66 2.21
CA LEU A 65 18.47 -4.12 3.26
C LEU A 65 17.75 -2.93 3.88
N LYS A 66 16.47 -3.10 4.19
CA LYS A 66 15.65 -2.11 4.88
C LYS A 66 14.97 -2.75 6.08
N GLY A 67 15.14 -2.17 7.26
CA GLY A 67 14.40 -2.51 8.47
C GLY A 67 13.41 -1.40 8.81
N ASP A 68 12.23 -1.80 9.26
CA ASP A 68 11.15 -0.90 9.66
C ASP A 68 10.71 -1.23 11.09
N LEU A 69 10.42 -0.18 11.87
CA LEU A 69 9.80 -0.27 13.18
C LEU A 69 8.67 0.76 13.23
N GLU A 70 7.44 0.30 13.44
CA GLU A 70 6.27 1.16 13.60
C GLU A 70 5.89 1.22 15.08
N LEU A 71 5.71 2.43 15.60
CA LEU A 71 5.40 2.69 16.99
C LEU A 71 3.91 3.04 17.13
N PRO A 72 3.19 2.50 18.14
CA PRO A 72 1.75 2.66 18.31
C PRO A 72 1.40 4.05 18.86
N THR A 73 1.59 5.09 18.05
CA THR A 73 1.28 6.48 18.41
C THR A 73 -0.13 6.89 17.98
N GLY A 74 -0.74 6.15 17.06
CA GLY A 74 -2.11 6.33 16.60
C GLY A 74 -3.12 5.69 17.54
N ASN A 75 -4.37 6.15 17.45
CA ASN A 75 -5.47 5.57 18.22
C ASN A 75 -6.08 4.37 17.47
N ALA A 76 -5.89 3.17 18.03
CA ALA A 76 -6.36 1.91 17.44
C ALA A 76 -7.90 1.78 17.43
N GLU A 77 -8.61 2.29 18.44
CA GLU A 77 -10.08 2.27 18.48
C GLU A 77 -10.69 3.10 17.35
N LYS A 78 -9.99 4.16 16.93
CA LYS A 78 -10.38 5.05 15.83
C LYS A 78 -9.83 4.64 14.47
N GLY A 79 -9.07 3.55 14.40
CA GLY A 79 -8.48 3.06 13.15
C GLY A 79 -7.26 3.84 12.65
N TYR A 80 -6.59 4.61 13.50
CA TYR A 80 -5.35 5.32 13.15
C TYR A 80 -4.08 4.50 13.41
N GLY A 81 -4.22 3.21 13.69
CA GLY A 81 -3.12 2.30 14.00
C GLY A 81 -3.66 0.96 14.47
N ASN A 82 -2.79 0.00 14.76
CA ASN A 82 -3.19 -1.25 15.39
C ASN A 82 -3.00 -1.23 16.93
N GLY A 83 -2.36 -0.20 17.49
CA GLY A 83 -2.12 -0.07 18.93
C GLY A 83 -1.00 -0.97 19.45
N ARG A 84 -0.18 -1.52 18.54
CA ARG A 84 0.99 -2.35 18.86
C ARG A 84 2.20 -1.92 18.02
N VAL A 85 3.35 -2.47 18.40
CA VAL A 85 4.58 -2.27 17.64
C VAL A 85 4.59 -3.26 16.48
N ASP A 86 4.88 -2.76 15.29
CA ASP A 86 5.11 -3.60 14.12
C ASP A 86 6.58 -3.53 13.71
N ALA A 87 7.10 -4.63 13.19
CA ALA A 87 8.44 -4.69 12.66
C ALA A 87 8.45 -5.22 11.23
N GLY A 88 9.39 -4.76 10.42
CA GLY A 88 9.54 -5.20 9.04
C GLY A 88 11.00 -5.37 8.64
N ILE A 89 11.24 -6.30 7.73
CA ILE A 89 12.52 -6.41 7.03
C ILE A 89 12.25 -6.62 5.54
N SER A 90 13.03 -5.95 4.70
CA SER A 90 12.93 -6.08 3.24
C SER A 90 14.28 -5.98 2.55
N VAL A 91 14.34 -6.63 1.40
CA VAL A 91 15.42 -6.51 0.42
C VAL A 91 14.91 -5.62 -0.71
N LEU A 92 15.69 -4.60 -1.04
CA LEU A 92 15.43 -3.69 -2.13
C LEU A 92 16.50 -3.90 -3.20
N LEU A 93 16.07 -3.97 -4.45
CA LEU A 93 16.95 -4.10 -5.60
C LEU A 93 16.49 -3.13 -6.67
N ASP A 94 17.42 -2.40 -7.24
CA ASP A 94 17.18 -1.63 -8.45
C ASP A 94 18.28 -1.89 -9.46
N LYS A 95 17.89 -1.87 -10.74
CA LYS A 95 18.78 -2.17 -11.84
C LYS A 95 18.45 -1.35 -13.07
N ASN A 96 19.47 -0.67 -13.56
CA ASN A 96 19.48 0.08 -14.80
C ASN A 96 19.74 -0.88 -15.98
N PHE A 97 19.00 -0.68 -17.07
CA PHE A 97 19.24 -1.34 -18.35
C PHE A 97 19.46 -0.27 -19.41
N GLY A 98 20.73 0.01 -19.71
CA GLY A 98 21.12 1.17 -20.51
C GLY A 98 20.76 2.48 -19.80
N ASP A 99 20.50 3.52 -20.60
CA ASP A 99 20.26 4.88 -20.09
C ASP A 99 18.76 5.20 -19.91
N SER A 100 17.86 4.33 -20.37
CA SER A 100 16.44 4.66 -20.51
C SER A 100 15.49 3.76 -19.72
N VAL A 101 15.99 2.69 -19.10
CA VAL A 101 15.13 1.75 -18.36
C VAL A 101 15.71 1.49 -16.98
N MET A 102 14.86 1.60 -15.98
CA MET A 102 15.14 1.25 -14.61
C MET A 102 14.12 0.23 -14.13
N THR A 103 14.58 -0.78 -13.39
CA THR A 103 13.71 -1.75 -12.74
C THR A 103 13.88 -1.68 -11.24
N TYR A 104 12.79 -1.87 -10.51
CA TYR A 104 12.77 -1.86 -9.05
C TYR A 104 12.12 -3.14 -8.56
N TRP A 105 12.66 -3.70 -7.49
CA TRP A 105 12.19 -4.92 -6.88
C TRP A 105 12.25 -4.78 -5.37
N ASN A 106 11.17 -5.16 -4.70
CA ASN A 106 11.06 -5.05 -3.24
C ASN A 106 10.38 -6.29 -2.70
N PHE A 107 11.03 -6.99 -1.79
CA PHE A 107 10.50 -8.16 -1.12
C PHE A 107 10.70 -8.03 0.37
N GLY A 108 9.67 -8.31 1.16
CA GLY A 108 9.75 -8.16 2.60
C GLY A 108 8.82 -9.07 3.38
N ALA A 109 9.10 -9.15 4.66
CA ALA A 109 8.25 -9.77 5.67
C ALA A 109 7.93 -8.73 6.74
N VAL A 110 6.70 -8.77 7.23
CA VAL A 110 6.20 -7.89 8.28
C VAL A 110 5.69 -8.76 9.43
N PHE A 111 6.00 -8.33 10.63
CA PHE A 111 5.64 -8.93 11.90
C PHE A 111 4.74 -7.92 12.63
N PRO A 112 3.43 -7.90 12.29
CA PRO A 112 2.51 -6.97 12.90
C PRO A 112 2.18 -7.42 14.32
N GLY A 113 1.98 -6.46 15.22
CA GLY A 113 1.27 -6.71 16.46
C GLY A 113 -0.23 -6.88 16.21
N ASP A 114 -0.89 -7.65 17.06
CA ASP A 114 -2.34 -7.83 16.99
C ASP A 114 -3.08 -6.50 17.12
N VAL A 115 -4.18 -6.32 16.39
CA VAL A 115 -5.01 -5.12 16.55
C VAL A 115 -5.53 -5.06 17.97
N SER A 116 -5.36 -3.91 18.63
CA SER A 116 -5.80 -3.63 19.99
C SER A 116 -6.73 -2.41 20.02
N GLY A 117 -7.82 -2.49 19.26
CA GLY A 117 -8.91 -1.51 19.26
C GLY A 117 -10.00 -1.87 20.28
N TYR A 118 -11.27 -1.82 19.85
CA TYR A 118 -12.40 -2.27 20.70
C TYR A 118 -12.33 -3.74 21.10
N GLN A 119 -11.69 -4.56 20.27
CA GLN A 119 -11.38 -5.95 20.53
C GLN A 119 -9.97 -6.28 20.02
N LYS A 120 -9.42 -7.38 20.55
CA LYS A 120 -8.18 -7.94 20.05
C LYS A 120 -8.45 -8.71 18.75
N ILE A 121 -7.71 -8.40 17.68
CA ILE A 121 -7.72 -9.21 16.45
C ILE A 121 -6.32 -9.74 16.25
N ASP A 122 -6.18 -11.07 16.29
CA ASP A 122 -4.91 -11.71 16.05
C ASP A 122 -4.53 -11.53 14.58
N LEU A 123 -3.32 -11.03 14.33
CA LEU A 123 -2.80 -10.85 12.98
C LEU A 123 -1.72 -11.90 12.68
N LYS A 124 -1.60 -12.27 11.42
CA LYS A 124 -0.52 -13.14 10.93
C LYS A 124 0.63 -12.28 10.42
N ASN A 125 1.84 -12.79 10.62
CA ASN A 125 2.99 -12.35 9.83
C ASN A 125 2.67 -12.50 8.35
N PHE A 126 3.02 -11.50 7.57
CA PHE A 126 2.74 -11.49 6.14
C PHE A 126 4.00 -11.17 5.35
N VAL A 127 4.00 -11.60 4.10
CA VAL A 127 5.05 -11.29 3.14
C VAL A 127 4.48 -10.45 2.02
N TYR A 128 5.33 -9.60 1.45
CA TYR A 128 5.01 -8.83 0.27
C TYR A 128 6.14 -8.86 -0.74
N GLY A 129 5.77 -8.66 -1.99
CA GLY A 129 6.67 -8.59 -3.12
C GLY A 129 6.15 -7.59 -4.12
N GLY A 130 7.04 -6.87 -4.80
CA GLY A 130 6.66 -5.94 -5.85
C GLY A 130 7.78 -5.74 -6.85
N ALA A 131 7.38 -5.39 -8.06
CA ALA A 131 8.27 -5.06 -9.15
C ALA A 131 7.75 -3.82 -9.87
N ALA A 132 8.64 -2.95 -10.30
CA ALA A 132 8.30 -1.81 -11.14
C ALA A 132 9.29 -1.66 -12.29
N ILE A 133 8.80 -1.10 -13.40
CA ILE A 133 9.62 -0.66 -14.52
C ILE A 133 9.35 0.83 -14.71
N GLU A 134 10.43 1.59 -14.80
CA GLU A 134 10.45 2.99 -15.19
C GLU A 134 11.15 3.12 -16.53
N VAL A 135 10.51 3.80 -17.47
CA VAL A 135 11.04 4.05 -18.82
C VAL A 135 11.13 5.55 -19.03
N ASP A 136 12.32 6.03 -19.39
CA ASP A 136 12.53 7.40 -19.84
C ASP A 136 11.81 7.61 -21.18
N ALA A 137 10.80 8.47 -21.17
CA ALA A 137 10.02 8.86 -22.34
C ALA A 137 10.54 10.17 -22.98
N GLY A 138 11.69 10.67 -22.51
CA GLY A 138 12.34 11.89 -22.96
C GLY A 138 11.76 13.15 -22.33
N ARG A 139 12.42 14.29 -22.56
CA ARG A 139 12.02 15.62 -22.05
C ARG A 139 11.77 15.61 -20.54
N ASN A 140 12.62 14.89 -19.80
CA ASN A 140 12.57 14.78 -18.35
C ASN A 140 11.32 14.07 -17.81
N PHE A 141 10.65 13.26 -18.64
CA PHE A 141 9.46 12.53 -18.27
C PHE A 141 9.73 11.03 -18.30
N SER A 142 9.38 10.34 -17.22
CA SER A 142 9.41 8.89 -17.13
C SER A 142 8.00 8.33 -16.96
N VAL A 143 7.75 7.17 -17.56
CA VAL A 143 6.52 6.37 -17.32
C VAL A 143 6.85 5.23 -16.37
N LEU A 144 6.01 5.02 -15.36
CA LEU A 144 6.20 4.00 -14.34
C LEU A 144 5.01 3.04 -14.33
N THR A 145 5.30 1.75 -14.33
CA THR A 145 4.31 0.69 -14.07
C THR A 145 4.83 -0.18 -12.94
N GLN A 146 3.99 -0.44 -11.94
CA GLN A 146 4.34 -1.22 -10.76
C GLN A 146 3.25 -2.25 -10.45
N ILE A 147 3.67 -3.46 -10.09
CA ILE A 147 2.81 -4.45 -9.45
C ILE A 147 3.30 -4.70 -8.02
N GLN A 148 2.37 -4.81 -7.09
CA GLN A 148 2.62 -5.20 -5.71
C GLN A 148 1.67 -6.32 -5.31
N VAL A 149 2.20 -7.29 -4.57
CA VAL A 149 1.48 -8.45 -4.06
C VAL A 149 1.76 -8.58 -2.57
N GLN A 150 0.74 -8.85 -1.78
CA GLN A 150 0.87 -9.07 -0.35
C GLN A 150 0.03 -10.27 0.07
N SER A 151 0.56 -11.17 0.91
CA SER A 151 -0.25 -12.23 1.51
C SER A 151 -1.31 -11.65 2.47
N SER A 152 -2.35 -12.41 2.76
CA SER A 152 -3.32 -12.00 3.78
C SER A 152 -2.65 -11.81 5.14
N ILE A 153 -3.07 -10.76 5.85
CA ILE A 153 -2.68 -10.43 7.22
C ILE A 153 -3.61 -11.07 8.26
N TYR A 154 -4.80 -11.54 7.84
CA TYR A 154 -5.81 -12.03 8.76
C TYR A 154 -5.76 -13.56 8.92
N PRO A 155 -6.17 -14.11 10.08
CA PRO A 155 -6.60 -15.50 10.18
C PRO A 155 -7.72 -15.79 9.18
N GLU A 156 -7.98 -17.06 8.89
CA GLU A 156 -9.10 -17.41 8.01
C GLU A 156 -10.40 -16.89 8.65
N THR A 157 -11.09 -16.01 7.94
CA THR A 157 -12.25 -15.26 8.45
C THR A 157 -13.56 -15.69 7.78
N ASP A 158 -13.51 -16.66 6.86
CA ASP A 158 -14.55 -17.04 5.91
C ASP A 158 -14.92 -15.91 4.91
N LEU A 159 -14.19 -14.79 4.95
CA LEU A 159 -14.36 -13.66 4.06
C LEU A 159 -13.24 -13.65 3.03
N LYS A 160 -13.55 -14.20 1.84
CA LYS A 160 -12.61 -14.25 0.71
C LYS A 160 -11.93 -12.93 0.38
N ALA A 161 -12.58 -11.80 0.66
CA ALA A 161 -12.03 -10.47 0.42
C ALA A 161 -10.74 -10.21 1.23
N VAL A 162 -10.66 -10.70 2.47
CA VAL A 162 -9.53 -10.47 3.38
C VAL A 162 -8.63 -11.71 3.53
N ASP A 163 -9.11 -12.91 3.18
CA ASP A 163 -8.36 -14.16 3.36
C ASP A 163 -7.36 -14.44 2.21
N ARG A 164 -7.48 -13.75 1.08
CA ARG A 164 -6.62 -13.96 -0.10
C ARG A 164 -5.49 -12.93 -0.18
N PRO A 165 -4.41 -13.22 -0.94
CA PRO A 165 -3.40 -12.21 -1.24
C PRO A 165 -4.00 -11.04 -2.02
N GLY A 166 -3.58 -9.82 -1.70
CA GLY A 166 -3.95 -8.61 -2.44
C GLY A 166 -2.97 -8.30 -3.56
N TYR A 167 -3.48 -7.80 -4.68
CA TYR A 167 -2.69 -7.44 -5.87
C TYR A 167 -3.03 -6.02 -6.30
N LEU A 168 -2.02 -5.15 -6.28
CA LEU A 168 -2.16 -3.76 -6.70
C LEU A 168 -1.35 -3.52 -7.96
N LEU A 169 -1.98 -2.92 -8.96
CA LEU A 169 -1.32 -2.45 -10.17
C LEU A 169 -1.35 -0.93 -10.19
N ALA A 170 -0.18 -0.30 -10.25
CA ALA A 170 -0.04 1.14 -10.37
C ALA A 170 0.55 1.53 -11.72
N PHE A 171 0.03 2.62 -12.28
CA PHE A 171 0.52 3.24 -13.50
C PHE A 171 0.58 4.75 -13.30
N GLY A 172 1.68 5.36 -13.74
CA GLY A 172 1.88 6.79 -13.55
C GLY A 172 3.03 7.37 -14.34
N GLY A 173 3.27 8.64 -14.11
CA GLY A 173 4.35 9.39 -14.72
C GLY A 173 5.11 10.23 -13.71
N ARG A 174 6.40 10.40 -13.96
CA ARG A 174 7.30 11.26 -13.19
C ARG A 174 7.86 12.33 -14.11
N TYR A 175 7.88 13.57 -13.63
CA TYR A 175 8.50 14.71 -14.30
C TYR A 175 9.60 15.30 -13.43
N ASP A 176 10.83 15.33 -13.93
CA ASP A 176 12.04 15.70 -13.17
C ASP A 176 12.70 16.95 -13.75
N THR A 177 12.51 18.13 -13.15
CA THR A 177 13.12 19.38 -13.62
C THR A 177 14.58 19.55 -13.18
N GLY A 178 15.16 18.57 -12.50
CA GLY A 178 16.47 18.64 -11.86
C GLY A 178 16.33 18.90 -10.35
N ASP A 179 15.78 20.06 -9.98
CA ASP A 179 15.57 20.44 -8.58
C ASP A 179 14.26 19.91 -8.00
N ASP A 180 13.24 19.77 -8.85
CA ASP A 180 11.90 19.35 -8.46
C ASP A 180 11.48 18.08 -9.22
N VAL A 181 10.84 17.17 -8.50
CA VAL A 181 10.27 15.94 -9.05
C VAL A 181 8.80 15.88 -8.70
N PHE A 182 7.97 15.76 -9.73
CA PHE A 182 6.53 15.58 -9.62
C PHE A 182 6.17 14.17 -10.07
N GLU A 183 5.29 13.49 -9.34
CA GLU A 183 4.79 12.17 -9.72
C GLU A 183 3.27 12.13 -9.55
N LEU A 184 2.60 11.58 -10.56
CA LEU A 184 1.17 11.29 -10.52
C LEU A 184 0.97 9.83 -10.90
N SER A 185 0.22 9.09 -10.10
CA SER A 185 -0.13 7.70 -10.41
C SER A 185 -1.55 7.35 -10.01
N LEU A 186 -2.10 6.36 -10.72
CA LEU A 186 -3.33 5.65 -10.40
C LEU A 186 -2.98 4.22 -10.05
N THR A 187 -3.54 3.71 -8.96
CA THR A 187 -3.41 2.32 -8.53
C THR A 187 -4.79 1.67 -8.46
N GLU A 188 -4.93 0.46 -8.97
CA GLU A 188 -6.16 -0.34 -8.94
C GLU A 188 -5.90 -1.69 -8.25
N ASP A 189 -6.90 -2.21 -7.54
CA ASP A 189 -6.93 -3.61 -7.08
C ASP A 189 -7.37 -4.54 -8.21
N VAL A 190 -6.46 -5.39 -8.69
CA VAL A 190 -6.72 -6.26 -9.84
C VAL A 190 -7.36 -7.59 -9.49
N ASN A 191 -7.44 -7.94 -8.20
CA ASN A 191 -8.00 -9.22 -7.76
C ASN A 191 -9.14 -9.09 -6.74
N GLU A 192 -9.70 -7.90 -6.57
CA GLU A 192 -10.89 -7.63 -5.76
C GLU A 192 -10.69 -7.89 -4.24
N SER A 193 -9.45 -7.94 -3.77
CA SER A 193 -9.13 -8.20 -2.35
C SER A 193 -9.45 -6.97 -1.49
N ALA A 194 -9.14 -7.05 -0.19
CA ALA A 194 -9.39 -5.96 0.74
C ALA A 194 -8.44 -4.76 0.54
N ALA A 195 -8.47 -4.14 -0.64
CA ALA A 195 -7.80 -2.90 -0.95
C ALA A 195 -8.83 -1.83 -1.40
N PRO A 196 -8.44 -0.53 -1.42
CA PRO A 196 -9.27 0.52 -2.01
C PRO A 196 -9.55 0.21 -3.49
N ASP A 197 -10.71 0.64 -4.02
CA ASP A 197 -11.05 0.40 -5.44
C ASP A 197 -9.97 0.97 -6.36
N PHE A 198 -9.62 2.24 -6.11
CA PHE A 198 -8.47 2.86 -6.71
C PHE A 198 -7.84 3.86 -5.74
N ILE A 199 -6.58 4.19 -6.01
CA ILE A 199 -5.79 5.18 -5.28
C ILE A 199 -5.22 6.15 -6.31
N ILE A 200 -5.35 7.45 -6.05
CA ILE A 200 -4.63 8.49 -6.80
C ILE A 200 -3.52 9.00 -5.90
N ASN A 201 -2.27 8.93 -6.37
CA ASN A 201 -1.12 9.47 -5.65
C ASN A 201 -0.56 10.67 -6.39
N LEU A 202 -0.31 11.75 -5.66
CA LEU A 202 0.41 12.93 -6.11
C LEU A 202 1.60 13.13 -5.17
N SER A 203 2.81 13.16 -5.73
CA SER A 203 4.03 13.40 -4.96
C SER A 203 4.82 14.57 -5.53
N TYR A 204 5.35 15.39 -4.62
CA TYR A 204 6.30 16.45 -4.91
C TYR A 204 7.55 16.23 -4.06
N LYS A 205 8.71 16.24 -4.70
CA LYS A 205 10.00 16.13 -4.04
C LYS A 205 10.92 17.22 -4.53
N ARG A 206 11.50 17.96 -3.60
CA ARG A 206 12.58 18.91 -3.87
C ARG A 206 13.93 18.32 -3.48
N ARG A 207 14.91 18.39 -4.38
CA ARG A 207 16.32 18.11 -4.06
C ARG A 207 16.91 19.38 -3.45
N LEU A 208 17.49 19.25 -2.25
CA LEU A 208 18.16 20.34 -1.53
C LEU A 208 19.68 20.27 -1.74
#